data_AF-A0A9P7CH94-F1
#
_entry.id   AF-A0A9P7CH94-F1
#
_cell.length_a   1.000
_cell.length_b   1.000
_cell.length_c   1.000
_cell.angle_alpha   90.00
_cell.angle_beta   90.00
_cell.angle_gamma   90.00
#
_symmetry.space_group_name_H-M   'P 1'
#
loop_
_entity.id
_entity.type
_entity.pdbx_description
1 polymer ?
#
loop_
_entity_poly.entity_id
_entity_poly.type
_entity_poly.pdbx_seq_one_letter_code
_entity_poly.pdbx_strand_id
1 'polypeptide(L)'
;MYRDIRKSTKLKVSLVVQKRLAASVLKCGKRKIWLDPNEVNEISNANSRANIRKLVKDGLIIRKPEIAQSRFRVLERAAAKRNGRHMGYGKRKGTADARMSSQVIWMRRMRVLRRLLAKYREAG
;
A
#
# COMPACT_ATOMS: atom_id res chain seq x y z
N MET A 1 -29.86 -11.76 25.69
CA MET A 1 -30.92 -10.77 25.41
C MET A 1 -30.29 -9.43 24.99
N TYR A 2 -29.55 -9.40 23.88
CA TYR A 2 -29.14 -8.14 23.23
C TYR A 2 -29.98 -7.98 21.98
N ARG A 3 -30.75 -6.88 21.93
CA ARG A 3 -31.69 -6.54 20.87
C ARG A 3 -30.94 -6.46 19.54
N ASP A 4 -31.14 -7.46 18.71
CA ASP A 4 -30.74 -7.43 17.31
C ASP A 4 -31.69 -6.45 16.60
N ILE A 5 -31.30 -5.18 16.58
CA ILE A 5 -31.97 -4.11 15.85
C ILE A 5 -31.75 -4.42 14.38
N ARG A 6 -32.64 -5.26 13.82
CA ARG A 6 -32.91 -5.35 12.39
C ARG A 6 -33.07 -3.93 11.87
N LYS A 7 -32.01 -3.39 11.27
CA LYS A 7 -32.02 -2.07 10.64
C LYS A 7 -33.16 -2.07 9.63
N SER A 8 -34.15 -1.22 9.89
CA SER A 8 -35.22 -0.83 8.98
C SER A 8 -34.75 -0.86 7.52
N THR A 9 -35.23 -1.83 6.76
CA THR A 9 -35.13 -1.89 5.30
C THR A 9 -36.10 -0.86 4.73
N LYS A 10 -35.78 0.44 4.88
CA LYS A 10 -36.40 1.48 4.05
C LYS A 10 -36.08 1.15 2.60
N LEU A 11 -37.10 1.18 1.73
CA LEU A 11 -36.97 1.17 0.27
C LEU A 11 -35.94 2.23 -0.13
N LYS A 12 -34.69 1.80 -0.33
CA LYS A 12 -33.56 2.69 -0.58
C LYS A 12 -33.19 2.57 -2.04
N VAL A 13 -33.15 3.72 -2.71
CA VAL A 13 -32.67 3.83 -4.10
C VAL A 13 -31.30 3.17 -4.23
N SER A 14 -31.13 2.30 -5.23
CA SER A 14 -29.89 1.54 -5.44
C SER A 14 -28.83 2.38 -6.15
N LEU A 15 -27.80 2.80 -5.42
CA LEU A 15 -26.67 3.59 -5.97
C LEU A 15 -25.48 2.73 -6.45
N VAL A 16 -25.71 1.44 -6.72
CA VAL A 16 -24.65 0.49 -7.09
C VAL A 16 -23.99 0.87 -8.42
N VAL A 17 -24.79 1.33 -9.39
CA VAL A 17 -24.32 1.71 -10.72
C VAL A 17 -23.48 2.98 -10.66
N GLN A 18 -23.96 4.00 -9.94
CA GLN A 18 -23.29 5.28 -9.74
C GLN A 18 -21.95 5.07 -9.02
N LYS A 19 -21.93 4.23 -7.98
CA LYS A 19 -20.71 3.84 -7.29
C LYS A 19 -19.72 3.11 -8.21
N ARG A 20 -20.19 2.26 -9.13
CA ARG A 20 -19.35 1.60 -10.14
C ARG A 20 -18.80 2.60 -11.17
N LEU A 21 -19.64 3.52 -11.65
CA LEU A 21 -19.25 4.53 -12.63
C LEU A 21 -18.23 5.52 -12.04
N ALA A 22 -18.47 6.00 -10.83
CA ALA A 22 -17.54 6.86 -10.10
C ALA A 22 -16.18 6.18 -9.89
N ALA A 23 -16.15 4.86 -9.64
CA ALA A 23 -14.92 4.09 -9.50
C ALA A 23 -14.09 4.11 -10.79
N SER A 24 -14.77 3.87 -11.92
CA SER A 24 -14.16 3.86 -13.24
C SER A 24 -13.66 5.25 -13.64
N VAL A 25 -14.43 6.30 -13.35
CA VAL A 25 -14.06 7.69 -13.66
C VAL A 25 -12.86 8.16 -12.83
N LEU A 26 -12.85 7.87 -11.53
CA LEU A 26 -11.79 8.29 -10.60
C LEU A 26 -10.59 7.34 -10.53
N LYS A 27 -10.59 6.29 -11.36
CA LYS A 27 -9.57 5.23 -11.40
C LYS A 27 -9.24 4.68 -10.00
N CYS A 28 -10.27 4.40 -9.21
CA CYS A 28 -10.14 3.93 -7.83
C CYS A 28 -11.07 2.74 -7.56
N GLY A 29 -10.84 2.02 -6.46
CA GLY A 29 -11.71 0.92 -6.04
C GLY A 29 -13.04 1.42 -5.46
N LYS A 30 -14.13 0.65 -5.62
CA LYS A 30 -15.48 0.99 -5.11
C LYS A 30 -15.49 1.36 -3.61
N ARG A 31 -14.59 0.79 -2.81
CA ARG A 31 -14.45 1.06 -1.37
C ARG A 31 -14.06 2.52 -1.07
N LYS A 32 -13.31 3.15 -1.98
CA LYS A 32 -12.80 4.53 -1.82
C LYS A 32 -13.82 5.59 -2.19
N ILE A 33 -14.96 5.23 -2.75
CA ILE A 33 -15.98 6.20 -3.12
C ILE A 33 -16.88 6.43 -1.93
N TRP A 34 -17.03 7.70 -1.59
CA TRP A 34 -18.04 8.21 -0.69
C TRP A 34 -19.10 8.93 -1.53
N LEU A 35 -20.36 8.69 -1.19
CA LEU A 35 -21.53 9.27 -1.83
C LEU A 35 -22.29 10.01 -0.72
N ASP A 36 -22.71 11.23 -0.97
CA ASP A 36 -23.46 12.01 0.01
C ASP A 36 -24.80 11.32 0.36
N PRO A 37 -25.07 11.01 1.65
CA PRO A 37 -26.34 10.45 2.07
C PRO A 37 -27.52 11.44 2.02
N ASN A 38 -27.27 12.75 1.94
CA ASN A 38 -28.32 13.76 1.89
C ASN A 38 -28.88 13.91 0.47
N GLU A 39 -28.01 13.86 -0.55
CA GLU A 39 -28.36 14.10 -1.95
C GLU A 39 -28.50 12.81 -2.77
N VAL A 40 -29.15 11.79 -2.19
CA VAL A 40 -29.33 10.47 -2.83
C VAL A 40 -30.13 10.54 -4.13
N ASN A 41 -31.12 11.44 -4.20
CA ASN A 41 -31.98 11.59 -5.38
C ASN A 41 -31.21 12.18 -6.56
N GLU A 42 -30.40 13.22 -6.34
CA GLU A 42 -29.57 13.84 -7.37
C GLU A 42 -28.53 12.85 -7.91
N ILE A 43 -27.86 12.11 -7.01
CA ILE A 43 -26.89 11.09 -7.39
C ILE A 43 -27.57 9.98 -8.20
N SER A 44 -28.77 9.54 -7.82
CA SER A 44 -29.51 8.49 -8.53
C SER A 44 -29.79 8.85 -9.99
N ASN A 45 -30.09 10.12 -10.27
CA ASN A 45 -30.41 10.59 -11.63
C ASN A 45 -29.17 10.66 -12.55
N ALA A 46 -27.96 10.54 -12.01
CA ALA A 46 -26.72 10.59 -12.78
C ALA A 46 -26.32 9.23 -13.39
N ASN A 47 -26.82 8.95 -14.60
CA ASN A 47 -26.56 7.70 -15.33
C ASN A 47 -25.32 7.72 -16.25
N SER A 48 -24.84 8.91 -16.63
CA SER A 48 -23.71 9.08 -17.57
C SER A 48 -22.38 9.34 -16.84
N ARG A 49 -21.26 8.98 -17.48
CA ARG A 49 -19.91 9.30 -16.94
C ARG A 49 -19.65 10.81 -16.88
N ALA A 50 -20.25 11.60 -17.77
CA ALA A 50 -20.14 13.05 -17.76
C ALA A 50 -20.82 13.66 -16.53
N ASN A 51 -22.04 13.20 -16.19
CA ASN A 51 -22.78 13.66 -15.02
C ASN A 51 -22.04 13.27 -13.73
N ILE A 52 -21.48 12.05 -13.66
CA ILE A 52 -20.66 11.63 -12.52
C ILE A 52 -19.42 12.52 -12.34
N ARG A 53 -18.76 12.97 -13.43
CA ARG A 53 -17.64 13.93 -13.31
C ARG A 53 -18.10 15.28 -12.75
N LYS A 54 -19.29 15.74 -13.14
CA LYS A 54 -19.89 16.96 -12.60
C LYS A 54 -20.13 16.81 -11.09
N LEU A 55 -20.79 15.74 -10.65
CA LEU A 55 -21.03 15.46 -9.23
C LEU A 55 -19.74 15.30 -8.39
N VAL A 56 -18.65 14.82 -8.99
CA VAL A 56 -17.34 14.80 -8.33
C VAL A 56 -16.80 16.22 -8.16
N LYS A 57 -16.94 17.07 -9.18
CA LYS A 57 -16.50 18.47 -9.13
C LYS A 57 -17.30 19.27 -8.10
N ASP A 58 -18.59 18.99 -8.00
CA ASP A 58 -19.53 19.62 -7.07
C ASP A 58 -19.36 19.09 -5.62
N GLY A 59 -18.59 18.01 -5.42
CA GLY A 59 -18.24 17.49 -4.09
C GLY A 59 -19.23 16.45 -3.52
N LEU A 60 -20.29 16.12 -4.26
CA LEU A 60 -21.30 15.12 -3.88
C LEU A 60 -20.75 13.68 -3.93
N ILE A 61 -19.72 13.45 -4.75
CA ILE A 61 -18.99 12.19 -4.86
C ILE A 61 -17.51 12.42 -4.55
N ILE A 62 -17.02 11.81 -3.47
CA ILE A 62 -15.66 12.05 -2.98
C ILE A 62 -14.82 10.77 -3.05
N ARG A 63 -13.57 10.89 -3.49
CA ARG A 63 -12.55 9.87 -3.30
C ARG A 63 -11.97 9.98 -1.89
N LYS A 64 -12.32 9.04 -1.02
CA LYS A 64 -11.69 8.89 0.29
C LYS A 64 -10.19 8.65 0.16
N PRO A 65 -9.37 9.21 1.05
CA PRO A 65 -7.94 8.98 1.06
C PRO A 65 -7.60 7.49 1.25
N GLU A 66 -6.36 7.14 0.91
CA GLU A 66 -5.84 5.80 1.20
C GLU A 66 -5.72 5.61 2.72
N ILE A 67 -5.95 4.40 3.21
CA ILE A 67 -5.70 4.11 4.63
C ILE A 67 -4.19 4.00 4.77
N ALA A 68 -3.55 5.05 5.28
CA ALA A 68 -2.11 5.09 5.40
C ALA A 68 -1.61 4.05 6.41
N GLN A 69 -0.62 3.24 6.00
CA GLN A 69 0.13 2.37 6.89
C GLN A 69 1.49 3.01 7.15
N SER A 70 1.72 3.49 8.37
CA SER A 70 2.99 4.11 8.73
C SER A 70 4.14 3.10 8.69
N ARG A 71 5.30 3.53 8.16
CA ARG A 71 6.53 2.74 8.15
C ARG A 71 7.43 2.98 9.36
N PHE A 72 7.02 3.83 10.31
CA PHE A 72 7.82 4.23 11.47
C PHE A 72 8.45 3.05 12.22
N ARG A 73 7.65 2.06 12.65
CA ARG A 73 8.15 0.88 13.39
C ARG A 73 9.11 0.00 12.59
N VAL A 74 8.91 -0.07 11.26
CA VAL A 74 9.79 -0.84 10.37
C VAL A 74 11.14 -0.14 10.24
N LEU A 75 11.14 1.18 10.09
CA LEU A 75 12.35 2.01 10.00
C LEU A 75 13.14 1.98 11.30
N GLU A 76 12.47 2.16 12.44
CA GLU A 76 13.06 2.06 13.77
C GLU A 76 13.73 0.69 13.99
N ARG A 77 13.02 -0.41 13.69
CA ARG A 77 13.58 -1.76 13.77
C ARG A 77 14.75 -1.97 12.81
N ALA A 78 14.71 -1.40 11.61
CA ALA A 78 15.81 -1.48 10.65
C ALA A 78 17.05 -0.73 11.15
N ALA A 79 16.89 0.45 11.76
CA ALA A 79 17.97 1.21 12.38
C ALA A 79 18.57 0.43 13.57
N ALA A 80 17.74 -0.15 14.43
CA ALA A 80 18.19 -0.99 15.54
C ALA A 80 18.97 -2.23 15.03
N LYS A 81 18.51 -2.88 13.96
CA LYS A 81 19.21 -4.00 13.32
C LYS A 81 20.55 -3.59 12.71
N ARG A 82 20.65 -2.40 12.11
CA ARG A 82 21.91 -1.86 11.59
C ARG A 82 22.95 -1.69 12.70
N ASN A 83 22.50 -1.33 13.90
CA ASN A 83 23.33 -1.25 15.11
C ASN A 83 23.58 -2.64 15.76
N GLY A 84 23.22 -3.74 15.11
CA GLY A 84 23.46 -5.11 15.58
C GLY A 84 22.39 -5.69 16.50
N ARG A 85 21.33 -4.94 16.85
CA ARG A 85 20.24 -5.48 17.69
C ARG A 85 19.41 -6.50 16.92
N HIS A 86 18.77 -7.42 17.64
CA HIS A 86 17.90 -8.47 17.07
C HIS A 86 18.58 -9.44 16.07
N MET A 87 19.91 -9.61 16.13
CA MET A 87 20.69 -10.52 15.25
C MET A 87 21.33 -11.73 15.97
N GLY A 88 21.07 -11.89 17.27
CA GLY A 88 21.57 -13.01 18.08
C GLY A 88 21.01 -14.38 17.66
N TYR A 89 21.61 -15.47 18.16
CA TYR A 89 21.31 -16.86 17.74
C TYR A 89 19.82 -17.20 17.75
N GLY A 90 19.09 -16.86 18.82
CA GLY A 90 17.64 -17.14 18.94
C GLY A 90 16.73 -16.39 17.96
N LYS A 91 17.24 -15.41 17.20
CA LYS A 91 16.50 -14.74 16.12
C LYS A 91 16.90 -15.20 14.72
N ARG A 92 17.92 -16.06 14.61
CA ARG A 92 18.36 -16.61 13.33
C ARG A 92 17.41 -17.75 12.95
N LYS A 93 16.90 -17.67 11.72
CA LYS A 93 16.14 -18.72 11.06
C LYS A 93 16.86 -19.06 9.76
N GLY A 94 16.91 -20.35 9.41
CA GLY A 94 17.68 -20.86 8.27
C GLY A 94 19.17 -21.07 8.58
N THR A 95 19.87 -21.76 7.66
CA THR A 95 21.30 -22.07 7.77
C THR A 95 22.17 -20.83 7.58
N ALA A 96 23.45 -20.92 7.95
CA ALA A 96 24.41 -19.83 7.74
C ALA A 96 24.52 -19.44 6.26
N ASP A 97 24.60 -20.45 5.38
CA ASP A 97 24.71 -20.25 3.94
C ASP A 97 23.46 -19.61 3.32
N ALA A 98 22.25 -19.94 3.81
CA ALA A 98 21.02 -19.28 3.36
C ALA A 98 20.94 -17.79 3.75
N ARG A 99 21.54 -17.42 4.90
CA ARG A 99 21.56 -16.03 5.37
C ARG A 99 22.63 -15.20 4.68
N MET A 100 23.76 -15.83 4.36
CA MET A 100 24.89 -15.22 3.65
C MET A 100 25.72 -16.32 2.97
N SER A 101 25.40 -16.58 1.69
CA SER A 101 26.04 -17.61 0.87
C SER A 101 27.56 -17.47 0.73
N SER A 102 28.25 -18.57 0.98
CA SER A 102 29.72 -18.68 0.90
C SER A 102 30.26 -18.24 -0.47
N GLN A 103 29.53 -18.50 -1.55
CA GLN A 103 29.90 -18.09 -2.91
C GLN A 103 29.91 -16.55 -3.07
N VAL A 104 28.94 -15.86 -2.47
CA VAL A 104 28.87 -14.38 -2.53
C VAL A 104 30.00 -13.75 -1.71
N ILE A 105 30.35 -14.32 -0.56
CA ILE A 105 31.54 -13.89 0.21
C ILE A 105 32.80 -14.05 -0.64
N TRP A 106 32.99 -15.23 -1.26
CA TRP A 106 34.15 -15.51 -2.11
C TRP A 106 34.26 -14.53 -3.28
N MET A 107 33.15 -14.29 -4.01
CA MET A 107 33.13 -13.33 -5.12
C MET A 107 33.49 -11.91 -4.66
N ARG A 108 32.92 -11.43 -3.54
CA ARG A 108 33.24 -10.10 -3.00
C ARG A 108 34.72 -10.00 -2.63
N ARG A 109 35.28 -11.02 -1.96
CA ARG A 109 36.69 -11.09 -1.58
C ARG A 109 37.61 -11.05 -2.81
N MET A 110 37.38 -11.93 -3.79
CA MET A 110 38.19 -12.00 -5.02
C MET A 110 38.17 -10.69 -5.82
N ARG A 111 36.99 -10.07 -5.97
CA ARG A 111 36.86 -8.81 -6.71
C ARG A 111 37.62 -7.65 -6.07
N VAL A 112 37.56 -7.54 -4.73
CA VAL A 112 38.30 -6.49 -4.00
C VAL A 112 39.80 -6.70 -4.15
N LEU A 113 40.31 -7.92 -3.97
CA LEU A 113 41.73 -8.22 -4.09
C LEU A 113 42.25 -7.97 -5.51
N ARG A 114 41.53 -8.43 -6.54
CA ARG A 114 41.91 -8.21 -7.94
C ARG A 114 41.95 -6.72 -8.30
N ARG A 115 40.98 -5.93 -7.79
CA ARG A 115 40.97 -4.47 -7.98
C ARG A 115 42.16 -3.80 -7.31
N LEU A 116 42.52 -4.22 -6.10
CA LEU A 116 43.68 -3.70 -5.38
C LEU A 116 44.98 -3.98 -6.15
N LEU A 117 45.18 -5.22 -6.60
CA LEU A 117 46.36 -5.61 -7.39
C LEU A 117 46.44 -4.84 -8.72
N ALA A 118 45.32 -4.59 -9.38
CA ALA A 118 45.29 -3.78 -10.59
C ALA A 118 45.78 -2.35 -10.33
N LYS A 119 45.32 -1.72 -9.25
CA LYS A 119 45.79 -0.38 -8.86
C LYS A 119 47.29 -0.33 -8.58
N TYR A 120 47.84 -1.33 -7.89
CA TYR A 120 49.28 -1.38 -7.61
C TYR A 120 50.11 -1.56 -8.88
N ARG A 121 49.61 -2.32 -9.86
CA ARG A 121 50.25 -2.47 -11.16
C ARG A 121 50.18 -1.20 -12.02
N GLU A 122 49.11 -0.42 -11.91
CA GLU A 122 48.97 0.85 -12.64
C GLU A 122 49.80 2.00 -12.03
N ALA A 123 50.13 1.89 -10.75
CA ALA A 123 50.87 2.92 -10.00
C ALA A 123 52.40 2.72 -10.00
N GLY A 124 52.89 1.54 -10.38
CA GLY A 124 54.30 1.23 -10.56
C GLY A 124 54.67 1.19 -12.03
#